data_AF-A0A7Z9FD16-F1
#
_entry.id   AF-A0A7Z9FD16-F1
#
_cell.length_a   1.000
_cell.length_b   1.000
_cell.length_c   1.000
_cell.angle_alpha   90.00
_cell.angle_beta   90.00
_cell.angle_gamma   90.00
#
_symmetry.space_group_name_H-M   'P 1'
#
loop_
_entity.id
_entity.type
_entity.pdbx_description
1 polymer ?
#
loop_
_entity_poly.entity_id
_entity_poly.type
_entity_poly.pdbx_seq_one_letter_code
_entity_poly.pdbx_strand_id
1 'polypeptide(L)'
;MSVRTNIDEVTSNVPGEEGGPREFGISTIAVHAGARPDPVTGARQTPIYQTTSFVFDDSEHAAELFNLQTFGYVYSRMTNPTVSVFEERIAQLEGGRGAVAAASGHAAQFLAAVSLMEAGDEFISSRNLYGGSLTQFGVSFPKLGWKCHFVDPTDPENFEQAMTDRVKFIFCEGVANPGGIILDIERISEIAN
;
A
#
# COMPACT_ATOMS: atom_id res chain seq x y z
N MET A 1 -14.66 -17.26 15.67
CA MET A 1 -15.67 -16.41 15.00
C MET A 1 -15.08 -16.05 13.63
N SER A 2 -15.56 -16.70 12.57
CA SER A 2 -14.98 -16.62 11.22
C SER A 2 -15.50 -15.38 10.51
N VAL A 3 -14.61 -14.47 10.10
CA VAL A 3 -14.94 -13.48 9.07
C VAL A 3 -14.30 -13.99 7.79
N ARG A 4 -15.16 -14.49 6.89
CA ARG A 4 -14.82 -14.75 5.50
C ARG A 4 -14.62 -13.38 4.84
N THR A 5 -13.39 -13.04 4.44
CA THR A 5 -13.18 -11.90 3.54
C THR A 5 -13.61 -12.34 2.14
N ASN A 6 -14.90 -12.17 1.86
CA ASN A 6 -15.42 -12.15 0.50
C ASN A 6 -14.74 -10.99 -0.24
N ILE A 7 -14.28 -11.23 -1.46
CA ILE A 7 -13.39 -10.31 -2.19
C ILE A 7 -14.09 -9.00 -2.60
N ASP A 8 -15.42 -8.98 -2.51
CA ASP A 8 -16.31 -7.91 -3.00
C ASP A 8 -16.83 -6.97 -1.90
N GLU A 9 -16.45 -7.15 -0.62
CA GLU A 9 -16.98 -6.37 0.51
C GLU A 9 -15.86 -5.83 1.41
N VAL A 10 -15.30 -4.67 1.06
CA VAL A 10 -14.46 -3.89 1.99
C VAL A 10 -15.39 -3.13 2.95
N THR A 11 -15.87 -3.80 3.99
CA THR A 11 -16.71 -3.15 5.02
C THR A 11 -15.84 -2.47 6.08
N SER A 12 -16.21 -1.26 6.50
CA SER A 12 -15.52 -0.57 7.61
C SER A 12 -15.48 -1.44 8.87
N ASN A 13 -14.32 -1.50 9.52
CA ASN A 13 -14.14 -2.23 10.78
C ASN A 13 -14.57 -1.40 12.02
N VAL A 14 -15.16 -0.22 11.79
CA VAL A 14 -15.85 0.62 12.78
C VAL A 14 -17.24 0.00 13.07
N PRO A 15 -17.62 -0.23 14.35
CA PRO A 15 -18.91 -0.85 14.65
C PRO A 15 -20.11 0.02 14.25
N GLY A 16 -21.06 -0.54 13.49
CA GLY A 16 -22.38 0.05 13.23
C GLY A 16 -23.40 -0.23 14.34
N GLU A 17 -24.51 0.51 14.35
CA GLU A 17 -25.70 0.12 15.13
C GLU A 17 -26.50 -0.92 14.33
N GLU A 18 -27.05 -1.92 15.01
CA GLU A 18 -27.91 -2.98 14.45
C GLU A 18 -27.27 -4.01 13.49
N GLY A 19 -26.01 -4.41 13.75
CA GLY A 19 -25.49 -5.72 13.29
C GLY A 19 -25.23 -5.88 11.79
N GLY A 20 -25.42 -4.84 10.97
CA GLY A 20 -24.94 -4.75 9.59
C GLY A 20 -23.69 -3.88 9.46
N PRO A 21 -22.89 -4.02 8.39
CA PRO A 21 -21.79 -3.11 8.11
C PRO A 21 -22.36 -1.71 7.84
N ARG A 22 -22.00 -0.74 8.67
CA ARG A 22 -22.37 0.66 8.49
C ARG A 22 -21.31 1.33 7.63
N GLU A 23 -21.72 1.95 6.53
CA GLU A 23 -20.83 2.83 5.77
C GLU A 23 -20.64 4.13 6.56
N PHE A 24 -19.38 4.48 6.78
CA PHE A 24 -18.99 5.70 7.46
C PHE A 24 -18.39 6.69 6.47
N GLY A 25 -18.61 7.99 6.70
CA GLY A 25 -17.99 9.03 5.90
C GLY A 25 -16.47 9.12 6.12
N ILE A 26 -15.77 9.72 5.15
CA ILE A 26 -14.29 9.86 5.16
C ILE A 26 -13.74 10.46 6.46
N SER A 27 -14.43 11.46 7.03
CA SER A 27 -14.00 12.09 8.29
C SER A 27 -14.06 11.14 9.48
N THR A 28 -15.06 10.24 9.52
CA THR A 28 -15.17 9.22 10.56
C THR A 28 -14.09 8.15 10.39
N ILE A 29 -13.83 7.72 9.15
CA ILE A 29 -12.77 6.76 8.82
C ILE A 29 -11.40 7.32 9.22
N ALA A 30 -11.11 8.58 8.86
CA ALA A 30 -9.85 9.25 9.16
C ALA A 30 -9.54 9.31 10.67
N VAL A 31 -10.58 9.36 11.51
CA VAL A 31 -10.42 9.41 12.97
C VAL A 31 -10.40 8.02 13.61
N HIS A 32 -11.23 7.08 13.13
CA HIS A 32 -11.53 5.85 13.87
C HIS A 32 -11.03 4.56 13.22
N ALA A 33 -10.80 4.52 11.90
CA ALA A 33 -10.40 3.29 11.23
C ALA A 33 -9.10 2.72 11.83
N GLY A 34 -9.09 1.40 11.97
CA GLY A 34 -8.01 0.62 12.59
C GLY A 34 -7.83 0.78 14.10
N ALA A 35 -8.37 1.82 14.73
CA ALA A 35 -8.14 2.12 16.14
C ALA A 35 -9.31 1.68 17.03
N ARG A 36 -9.25 0.45 17.53
CA ARG A 36 -10.17 -0.04 18.58
C ARG A 36 -9.63 0.31 19.98
N PRO A 37 -10.49 0.54 21.00
CA PRO A 37 -10.02 0.69 22.37
C PRO A 37 -9.16 -0.50 22.79
N ASP A 38 -8.10 -0.24 23.55
CA ASP A 38 -7.23 -1.28 24.08
C ASP A 38 -8.05 -2.27 24.93
N PRO A 39 -8.03 -3.58 24.63
CA PRO A 39 -8.89 -4.55 25.30
C PRO A 39 -8.48 -4.84 26.75
N VAL A 40 -7.25 -4.48 27.16
CA VAL A 40 -6.73 -4.75 28.50
C VAL A 40 -7.05 -3.61 29.47
N THR A 41 -6.90 -2.37 29.04
CA THR A 41 -6.99 -1.17 29.88
C THR A 41 -8.16 -0.26 29.54
N GLY A 42 -8.77 -0.43 28.37
CA GLY A 42 -9.82 0.45 27.85
C GLY A 42 -9.30 1.77 27.26
N ALA A 43 -7.99 1.93 27.07
CA ALA A 43 -7.42 3.13 26.48
C ALA A 43 -8.02 3.41 25.08
N ARG A 44 -8.56 4.63 24.90
CA ARG A 44 -9.23 5.01 23.64
C ARG A 44 -8.27 5.34 22.51
N GLN A 45 -7.12 5.93 22.86
CA GLN A 45 -6.03 6.18 21.93
C GLN A 45 -5.17 4.92 21.83
N THR A 46 -4.76 4.57 20.60
CA THR A 46 -3.84 3.44 20.39
C THR A 46 -2.53 3.71 21.14
N PRO A 47 -2.10 2.82 22.05
CA PRO A 47 -0.79 2.94 22.70
C PRO A 47 0.35 2.89 21.68
N ILE A 48 1.50 3.47 22.05
CA ILE A 48 2.71 3.39 21.24
C ILE A 48 3.46 2.11 21.62
N TYR A 49 3.46 1.13 20.73
CA TYR A 49 4.17 -0.14 20.89
C TYR A 49 5.63 -0.01 20.43
N GLN A 50 6.41 0.74 21.20
CA GLN A 50 7.85 0.97 20.97
C GLN A 50 8.69 -0.24 21.39
N THR A 51 8.48 -1.37 20.73
CA THR A 51 9.22 -2.63 20.94
C THR A 51 9.71 -3.19 19.61
N THR A 52 10.74 -4.03 19.65
CA THR A 52 11.25 -4.76 18.47
C THR A 52 10.61 -6.14 18.31
N SER A 53 10.35 -6.84 19.40
CA SER A 53 9.86 -8.22 19.41
C SER A 53 8.67 -8.42 20.35
N PHE A 54 7.94 -9.51 20.13
CA PHE A 54 6.77 -9.90 20.90
C PHE A 54 6.99 -11.28 21.53
N VAL A 55 6.42 -11.50 22.71
CA VAL A 55 6.49 -12.79 23.41
C VAL A 55 5.45 -13.75 22.86
N PHE A 56 5.76 -15.04 22.86
CA PHE A 56 4.84 -16.12 22.51
C PHE A 56 4.29 -16.75 23.79
N ASP A 57 3.10 -17.34 23.72
CA ASP A 57 2.53 -18.07 24.85
C ASP A 57 3.29 -19.36 25.10
N ASP A 58 3.63 -20.08 24.03
CA ASP A 58 4.47 -21.27 24.00
C ASP A 58 5.12 -21.49 22.62
N SER A 59 5.81 -22.62 22.45
CA SER A 59 6.47 -22.97 21.18
C SER A 59 5.51 -23.32 20.04
N GLU A 60 4.29 -23.78 20.36
CA GLU A 60 3.28 -24.13 19.35
C GLU A 60 2.67 -22.86 18.77
N HIS A 61 2.31 -21.89 19.62
CA HIS A 61 1.87 -20.55 19.18
C HIS A 61 2.94 -19.87 18.30
N ALA A 62 4.22 -19.97 18.66
CA ALA A 62 5.30 -19.44 17.82
C ALA A 62 5.29 -20.08 16.42
N ALA A 63 5.18 -21.41 16.33
CA ALA A 63 5.14 -22.12 15.06
C ALA A 63 3.92 -21.71 14.21
N GLU A 64 2.75 -21.56 14.82
CA GLU A 64 1.53 -21.12 14.13
C GLU A 64 1.69 -19.73 13.51
N LEU A 65 2.31 -18.78 14.23
CA LEU A 65 2.56 -17.43 13.73
C LEU A 65 3.50 -17.42 12.53
N PHE A 66 4.62 -18.16 12.60
CA PHE A 66 5.58 -18.24 11.49
C PHE A 66 5.03 -18.98 10.27
N ASN A 67 4.12 -19.93 10.48
CA ASN A 67 3.41 -20.63 9.40
C ASN A 67 2.17 -19.89 8.88
N LEU A 68 1.91 -18.67 9.37
CA LEU A 68 0.74 -17.85 9.01
C LEU A 68 -0.61 -18.55 9.27
N GLN A 69 -0.66 -19.45 10.25
CA GLN A 69 -1.86 -20.19 10.63
C GLN A 69 -2.74 -19.39 11.59
N THR A 70 -2.12 -18.49 12.35
CA THR A 70 -2.78 -17.54 13.24
C THR A 70 -2.27 -16.13 13.01
N PHE A 71 -3.10 -15.14 13.34
CA PHE A 71 -2.73 -13.73 13.24
C PHE A 71 -2.05 -13.27 14.52
N GLY A 72 -0.95 -12.53 14.38
CA GLY A 72 -0.29 -11.91 15.52
C GLY A 72 0.99 -11.20 15.12
N TYR A 73 1.73 -10.77 16.14
CA TYR A 73 2.94 -10.00 15.99
C TYR A 73 4.14 -10.84 16.40
N VAL A 74 5.19 -10.79 15.58
CA VAL A 74 6.43 -11.55 15.80
C VAL A 74 7.59 -10.57 15.99
N TYR A 75 7.77 -9.68 15.02
CA TYR A 75 8.87 -8.71 15.01
C TYR A 75 8.48 -7.43 14.27
N SER A 76 8.75 -6.27 14.86
CA SER A 76 8.29 -4.95 14.39
C SER A 76 8.81 -4.54 13.01
N ARG A 77 9.84 -5.20 12.47
CA ARG A 77 10.27 -5.02 11.07
C ARG A 77 9.23 -5.50 10.06
N MET A 78 8.38 -6.45 10.44
CA MET A 78 7.34 -7.03 9.58
C MET A 78 5.97 -6.44 9.91
N THR A 79 5.59 -6.45 11.18
CA THR A 79 4.29 -5.96 11.66
C THR A 79 4.42 -5.40 13.07
N ASN A 80 3.69 -4.32 13.38
CA ASN A 80 3.67 -3.69 14.70
C ASN A 80 2.28 -3.11 14.99
N PRO A 81 1.70 -3.26 16.19
CA PRO A 81 0.32 -2.83 16.44
C PRO A 81 0.06 -1.34 16.17
N THR A 82 1.01 -0.46 16.50
CA THR A 82 0.87 0.98 16.21
C THR A 82 0.88 1.23 14.71
N VAL A 83 1.74 0.54 13.96
CA VAL A 83 1.86 0.66 12.50
C VAL A 83 0.64 0.08 11.80
N SER A 84 0.11 -1.06 12.26
CA SER A 84 -1.06 -1.71 11.66
C SER A 84 -2.33 -0.85 11.73
N VAL A 85 -2.49 -0.03 12.79
CA VAL A 85 -3.57 0.97 12.84
C VAL A 85 -3.45 2.00 11.71
N PHE A 86 -2.23 2.46 11.42
CA PHE A 86 -1.98 3.38 10.31
C PHE A 86 -2.25 2.71 8.97
N GLU A 87 -1.72 1.51 8.75
CA GLU A 87 -1.91 0.74 7.52
C GLU A 87 -3.40 0.49 7.23
N GLU A 88 -4.15 0.01 8.23
CA GLU A 88 -5.59 -0.27 8.08
C GLU A 88 -6.41 1.00 7.80
N ARG A 89 -6.00 2.13 8.40
CA ARG A 89 -6.64 3.42 8.15
C ARG A 89 -6.41 3.91 6.72
N ILE A 90 -5.16 3.84 6.24
CA ILE A 90 -4.84 4.22 4.85
C ILE A 90 -5.56 3.31 3.87
N ALA A 91 -5.58 1.99 4.12
CA ALA A 91 -6.30 1.04 3.28
C ALA A 91 -7.80 1.42 3.16
N GLN A 92 -8.46 1.75 4.28
CA GLN A 92 -9.87 2.16 4.24
C GLN A 92 -10.10 3.53 3.60
N LEU A 93 -9.19 4.49 3.77
CA LEU A 93 -9.31 5.81 3.15
C LEU A 93 -9.18 5.74 1.62
N GLU A 94 -8.28 4.88 1.13
CA GLU A 94 -8.02 4.70 -0.30
C GLU A 94 -8.92 3.62 -0.95
N GLY A 95 -9.79 2.95 -0.17
CA GLY A 95 -10.59 1.83 -0.65
C GLY A 95 -9.76 0.58 -1.03
N GLY A 96 -8.51 0.51 -0.59
CA GLY A 96 -7.59 -0.60 -0.85
C GLY A 96 -7.83 -1.80 0.07
N ARG A 97 -7.45 -3.00 -0.40
CA ARG A 97 -7.56 -4.25 0.37
C ARG A 97 -6.64 -4.32 1.59
N GLY A 98 -5.53 -3.58 1.54
CA GLY A 98 -4.52 -3.51 2.59
C GLY A 98 -3.50 -2.45 2.25
N ALA A 99 -2.63 -2.12 3.21
CA ALA A 99 -1.54 -1.18 3.02
C ALA A 99 -0.30 -1.68 3.75
N VAL A 100 0.86 -1.19 3.34
CA VAL A 100 2.15 -1.44 3.98
C VAL A 100 2.82 -0.11 4.24
N ALA A 101 3.17 0.15 5.48
CA ALA A 101 3.93 1.34 5.86
C ALA A 101 5.42 1.16 5.50
N ALA A 102 6.00 2.16 4.85
CA ALA A 102 7.41 2.20 4.54
C ALA A 102 8.11 3.35 5.28
N ALA A 103 9.42 3.24 5.44
CA ALA A 103 10.22 4.28 6.11
C ALA A 103 10.25 5.62 5.34
N SER A 104 9.96 5.61 4.03
CA SER A 104 9.89 6.80 3.18
C SER A 104 9.07 6.53 1.91
N GLY A 105 8.72 7.59 1.16
CA GLY A 105 8.04 7.46 -0.13
C GLY A 105 8.85 6.66 -1.17
N HIS A 106 10.17 6.89 -1.26
CA HIS A 106 11.04 6.10 -2.16
C HIS A 106 11.16 4.64 -1.74
N ALA A 107 11.09 4.35 -0.44
CA ALA A 107 11.05 2.97 0.05
C ALA A 107 9.73 2.30 -0.34
N ALA A 108 8.59 3.00 -0.28
CA ALA A 108 7.31 2.49 -0.76
C ALA A 108 7.35 2.16 -2.27
N GLN A 109 7.88 3.08 -3.09
CA GLN A 109 8.08 2.85 -4.54
C GLN A 109 8.97 1.65 -4.81
N PHE A 110 10.07 1.51 -4.06
CA PHE A 110 10.97 0.37 -4.19
C PHE A 110 10.32 -0.96 -3.80
N LEU A 111 9.61 -1.01 -2.66
CA LEU A 111 8.91 -2.20 -2.20
C LEU A 111 7.83 -2.66 -3.19
N ALA A 112 7.11 -1.71 -3.80
CA ALA A 112 6.15 -2.03 -4.86
C ALA A 112 6.87 -2.61 -6.09
N ALA A 113 7.93 -1.96 -6.58
CA ALA A 113 8.66 -2.41 -7.76
C ALA A 113 9.32 -3.79 -7.56
N VAL A 114 10.04 -4.01 -6.46
CA VAL A 114 10.75 -5.27 -6.19
C VAL A 114 9.80 -6.46 -6.02
N SER A 115 8.54 -6.21 -5.66
CA SER A 115 7.53 -7.27 -5.57
C SER A 115 6.98 -7.69 -6.93
N LEU A 116 7.19 -6.89 -7.97
CA LEU A 116 6.62 -7.09 -9.31
C LEU A 116 7.67 -7.37 -10.40
N MET A 117 8.92 -6.95 -10.18
CA MET A 117 9.95 -6.89 -11.21
C MET A 117 11.10 -7.86 -10.97
N GLU A 118 11.53 -8.51 -12.05
CA GLU A 118 12.77 -9.28 -12.16
C GLU A 118 13.77 -8.58 -13.09
N ALA A 119 15.03 -9.05 -13.10
CA ALA A 119 16.04 -8.51 -14.00
C ALA A 119 15.62 -8.70 -15.48
N GLY A 120 15.62 -7.61 -16.24
CA GLY A 120 15.16 -7.57 -17.63
C GLY A 120 13.69 -7.14 -17.80
N ASP A 121 12.95 -6.93 -16.72
CA ASP A 121 11.61 -6.35 -16.77
C ASP A 121 11.64 -4.84 -17.00
N GLU A 122 10.53 -4.33 -17.53
CA GLU A 122 10.34 -2.93 -17.88
C GLU A 122 9.14 -2.35 -17.12
N PHE A 123 9.08 -1.02 -17.02
CA PHE A 123 7.90 -0.30 -16.55
C PHE A 123 7.82 1.05 -17.25
N ILE A 124 6.64 1.64 -17.29
CA ILE A 124 6.41 2.95 -17.91
C ILE A 124 6.21 3.97 -16.81
N SER A 125 6.75 5.17 -16.99
CA SER A 125 6.58 6.27 -16.06
C SER A 125 6.31 7.56 -16.80
N SER A 126 5.45 8.40 -16.24
CA SER A 126 5.44 9.82 -16.60
C SER A 126 6.84 10.43 -16.41
N ARG A 127 7.24 11.34 -17.29
CA ARG A 127 8.46 12.16 -17.11
C ARG A 127 8.25 13.35 -16.16
N ASN A 128 7.00 13.66 -15.79
CA ASN A 128 6.62 14.72 -14.87
C ASN A 128 6.40 14.11 -13.49
N LEU A 129 7.49 13.98 -12.73
CA LEU A 129 7.48 13.41 -11.38
C LEU A 129 8.37 14.22 -10.44
N TYR A 130 8.23 13.94 -9.15
CA TYR A 130 9.23 14.31 -8.17
C TYR A 130 10.64 13.91 -8.64
N GLY A 131 11.60 14.85 -8.58
CA GLY A 131 12.96 14.66 -9.13
C GLY A 131 13.72 13.48 -8.52
N GLY A 132 13.42 13.13 -7.26
CA GLY A 132 13.95 11.92 -6.63
C GLY A 132 13.44 10.64 -7.31
N SER A 133 12.17 10.59 -7.72
CA SER A 133 11.59 9.45 -8.46
C SER A 133 12.25 9.31 -9.84
N LEU A 134 12.47 10.43 -10.56
CA LEU A 134 13.20 10.42 -11.84
C LEU A 134 14.61 9.84 -11.68
N THR A 135 15.31 10.24 -10.61
CA THR A 135 16.65 9.72 -10.30
C THR A 135 16.60 8.23 -9.94
N GLN A 136 15.63 7.83 -9.10
CA GLN A 136 15.48 6.44 -8.68
C GLN A 136 15.21 5.53 -9.89
N PHE A 137 14.29 5.92 -10.76
CA PHE A 137 13.87 5.14 -11.93
C PHE A 137 14.91 5.17 -13.07
N GLY A 138 15.58 6.30 -13.29
CA GLY A 138 16.54 6.46 -14.39
C GLY A 138 17.98 6.07 -14.05
N VAL A 139 18.36 6.02 -12.77
CA VAL A 139 19.75 5.79 -12.34
C VAL A 139 19.90 4.60 -11.41
N SER A 140 19.02 4.45 -10.42
CA SER A 140 19.15 3.37 -9.42
C SER A 140 18.56 2.05 -9.92
N PHE A 141 17.35 2.07 -10.46
CA PHE A 141 16.64 0.87 -10.93
C PHE A 141 17.34 0.14 -12.10
N PRO A 142 18.00 0.83 -13.06
CA PRO A 142 18.78 0.14 -14.09
C PRO A 142 19.91 -0.74 -13.55
N LYS A 143 20.44 -0.45 -12.35
CA LYS A 143 21.47 -1.29 -11.70
C LYS A 143 20.91 -2.63 -11.23
N LEU A 144 19.60 -2.75 -11.10
CA LEU A 144 18.87 -3.97 -10.78
C LEU A 144 18.41 -4.72 -12.04
N GLY A 145 18.73 -4.19 -13.23
CA GLY A 145 18.28 -4.74 -14.50
C GLY A 145 16.85 -4.31 -14.89
N TRP A 146 16.27 -3.32 -14.20
CA TRP A 146 14.93 -2.81 -14.50
C TRP A 146 15.00 -1.58 -15.38
N LYS A 147 14.17 -1.52 -16.42
CA LYS A 147 14.16 -0.41 -17.37
C LYS A 147 12.87 0.41 -17.26
N CYS A 148 13.05 1.70 -17.03
CA CYS A 148 11.96 2.68 -17.08
C CYS A 148 11.85 3.28 -18.48
N HIS A 149 10.66 3.28 -19.05
CA HIS A 149 10.31 4.09 -20.23
C HIS A 149 9.63 5.37 -19.77
N PHE A 150 10.31 6.50 -19.91
CA PHE A 150 9.73 7.80 -19.56
C PHE A 150 8.91 8.35 -20.73
N VAL A 151 7.66 8.72 -20.48
CA VAL A 151 6.73 9.24 -21.50
C VAL A 151 6.19 10.63 -21.13
N ASP A 152 5.75 11.38 -22.14
CA ASP A 152 4.99 12.61 -21.92
C ASP A 152 3.55 12.26 -21.53
N PRO A 153 3.10 12.62 -20.33
CA PRO A 153 1.79 12.24 -19.84
C PRO A 153 0.64 13.10 -20.40
N THR A 154 0.94 14.17 -21.14
CA THR A 154 -0.09 15.07 -21.71
C THR A 154 -0.85 14.45 -22.88
N ASP A 155 -0.31 13.37 -23.45
CA ASP A 155 -0.97 12.53 -24.44
C ASP A 155 -0.93 11.07 -23.95
N PRO A 156 -2.08 10.51 -23.49
CA PRO A 156 -2.17 9.14 -22.98
C PRO A 156 -1.70 8.06 -23.95
N GLU A 157 -1.76 8.30 -25.27
CA GLU A 157 -1.33 7.34 -26.29
C GLU A 157 0.19 7.06 -26.22
N ASN A 158 0.97 7.94 -25.61
CA ASN A 158 2.38 7.69 -25.37
C ASN A 158 2.62 6.51 -24.41
N PHE A 159 1.69 6.23 -23.50
CA PHE A 159 1.78 5.04 -22.63
C PHE A 159 1.56 3.76 -23.44
N GLU A 160 0.59 3.77 -24.36
CA GLU A 160 0.31 2.62 -25.24
C GLU A 160 1.49 2.34 -26.19
N GLN A 161 2.07 3.38 -26.78
CA GLN A 161 3.24 3.24 -27.68
C GLN A 161 4.49 2.73 -26.97
N ALA A 162 4.64 2.97 -25.66
CA ALA A 162 5.76 2.51 -24.86
C ALA A 162 5.57 1.09 -24.31
N MET A 163 4.39 0.48 -24.51
CA MET A 163 4.07 -0.86 -24.02
C MET A 163 4.93 -1.94 -24.69
N THR A 164 5.37 -2.92 -23.91
CA THR A 164 6.04 -4.13 -24.37
C THR A 164 5.59 -5.33 -23.54
N ASP A 165 5.83 -6.54 -24.02
CA ASP A 165 5.54 -7.79 -23.26
C ASP A 165 6.29 -7.89 -21.92
N ARG A 166 7.26 -6.99 -21.66
CA ARG A 166 8.07 -6.94 -20.44
C ARG A 166 7.61 -5.87 -19.45
N VAL A 167 6.67 -5.01 -19.81
CA VAL A 167 6.15 -3.97 -18.93
C VAL A 167 5.33 -4.62 -17.80
N LYS A 168 5.63 -4.26 -16.54
CA LYS A 168 4.96 -4.81 -15.34
C LYS A 168 3.99 -3.85 -14.68
N PHE A 169 4.21 -2.55 -14.81
CA PHE A 169 3.34 -1.52 -14.27
C PHE A 169 3.55 -0.16 -14.95
N ILE A 170 2.61 0.75 -14.71
CA ILE A 170 2.72 2.16 -15.07
C ILE A 170 2.77 3.00 -13.78
N PHE A 171 3.69 3.95 -13.71
CA PHE A 171 3.82 4.88 -12.58
C PHE A 171 3.48 6.32 -13.00
N CYS A 172 2.65 6.99 -12.20
CA CYS A 172 2.27 8.37 -12.45
C CYS A 172 1.96 9.14 -11.15
N GLU A 173 2.02 10.48 -11.24
CA GLU A 173 1.52 11.40 -10.21
C GLU A 173 0.27 12.07 -10.76
N GLY A 174 -0.88 11.94 -10.09
CA GLY A 174 -2.17 12.43 -10.61
C GLY A 174 -2.22 13.95 -10.85
N VAL A 175 -1.47 14.71 -10.04
CA VAL A 175 -1.21 16.13 -10.24
C VAL A 175 0.30 16.36 -10.17
N ALA A 176 0.93 16.53 -11.32
CA ALA A 176 2.38 16.60 -11.40
C ALA A 176 2.90 18.02 -11.10
N ASN A 177 3.86 18.12 -10.19
CA ASN A 177 4.59 19.34 -9.86
C ASN A 177 5.78 19.52 -10.85
N PRO A 178 6.18 20.76 -11.25
CA PRO A 178 5.60 22.07 -10.93
C PRO A 178 4.54 22.57 -11.90
N GLY A 179 4.31 21.86 -13.00
CA GLY A 179 3.40 22.29 -14.06
C GLY A 179 1.91 22.23 -13.70
N GLY A 180 1.54 21.52 -12.63
CA GLY A 180 0.14 21.28 -12.27
C GLY A 180 -0.59 20.43 -13.30
N ILE A 181 0.13 19.56 -14.00
CA ILE A 181 -0.44 18.72 -15.07
C ILE A 181 -1.34 17.67 -14.40
N ILE A 182 -2.59 17.62 -14.82
CA ILE A 182 -3.57 16.63 -14.37
C ILE A 182 -3.53 15.46 -15.36
N LEU A 183 -3.36 14.26 -14.83
CA LEU A 183 -3.31 13.05 -15.64
C LEU A 183 -4.70 12.40 -15.72
N ASP A 184 -5.00 11.84 -16.90
CA ASP A 184 -6.17 11.00 -17.10
C ASP A 184 -5.87 9.57 -16.61
N ILE A 185 -6.07 9.36 -15.31
CA ILE A 185 -5.79 8.07 -14.65
C ILE A 185 -6.72 6.98 -15.20
N GLU A 186 -7.95 7.32 -15.58
CA GLU A 186 -8.92 6.37 -16.12
C GLU A 186 -8.43 5.83 -17.47
N ARG A 187 -8.07 6.73 -18.41
CA ARG A 187 -7.52 6.32 -19.71
C ARG A 187 -6.22 5.54 -19.57
N ILE A 188 -5.31 5.95 -18.68
CA ILE A 188 -4.05 5.22 -18.43
C ILE A 188 -4.34 3.82 -17.86
N SER A 189 -5.35 3.70 -16.98
CA SER A 189 -5.77 2.40 -16.44
C SER A 189 -6.35 1.50 -17.54
N GLU A 190 -7.12 2.03 -18.48
CA GLU A 190 -7.62 1.25 -19.62
C GLU A 190 -6.47 0.70 -20.49
N ILE A 191 -5.44 1.52 -20.77
CA ILE A 191 -4.25 1.10 -21.54
C ILE A 191 -3.48 -0.01 -20.82
N ALA A 192 -3.52 -0.04 -19.49
CA ALA A 192 -2.82 -1.02 -18.69
C ALA A 192 -3.52 -2.39 -18.58
N ASN A 193 -4.82 -2.48 -18.94
CA ASN A 193 -5.64 -3.70 -18.82
C ASN A 193 -5.85 -4.41 -20.17
#